data_AF-X0PJR7-F1
#
_entry.id   AF-X0PJR7-F1
#
_cell.length_a   1.000
_cell.length_b   1.000
_cell.length_c   1.000
_cell.angle_alpha   90.00
_cell.angle_beta   90.00
_cell.angle_gamma   90.00
#
_symmetry.space_group_name_H-M   'P 1'
#
loop_
_entity.id
_entity.type
_entity.pdbx_description
1 polymer ?
#
loop_
_entity_poly.entity_id
_entity_poly.type
_entity_poly.pdbx_seq_one_letter_code
_entity_poly.pdbx_strand_id
1 'polypeptide(L)'
;TEIYTRTVAHPAAMTVDYHCAWDQGKHLWMVYLMRVVDARTVLDVDGSVVLWTNCHHPFYDDNPYPETAPADRVPWVGDFWDMFAAGHQLEMSNLKAICEYRWANDLPVTPTWMSE
;
A
#
# COMPACT_ATOMS: atom_id res chain seq x y z
N THR A 1 10.23 2.57 14.49
CA THR A 1 10.61 2.34 13.09
C THR A 1 10.05 3.44 12.24
N GLU A 2 10.89 4.12 11.48
CA GLU A 2 10.43 5.06 10.45
C GLU A 2 10.16 4.30 9.14
N ILE A 3 9.18 4.77 8.37
CA ILE A 3 8.92 4.31 7.00
C ILE A 3 8.89 5.53 6.09
N TYR A 4 9.73 5.53 5.08
CA TYR A 4 9.81 6.59 4.09
C TYR A 4 8.97 6.19 2.90
N THR A 5 7.98 6.99 2.51
CA THR A 5 7.01 6.64 1.46
C THR A 5 6.91 7.73 0.40
N ARG A 6 6.71 7.31 -0.85
CA ARG A 6 6.33 8.15 -1.99
C ARG A 6 5.19 7.47 -2.75
N THR A 7 4.18 8.26 -3.12
CA THR A 7 3.11 7.80 -4.02
C THR A 7 3.44 8.18 -5.45
N VAL A 8 3.31 7.22 -6.37
CA VAL A 8 3.39 7.42 -7.82
C VAL A 8 2.06 6.97 -8.43
N ALA A 9 1.27 7.91 -8.94
CA ALA A 9 -0.05 7.61 -9.49
C ALA A 9 -0.11 7.99 -10.97
N HIS A 10 -0.75 7.13 -11.77
CA HIS A 10 -0.97 7.38 -13.20
C HIS A 10 -2.45 7.22 -13.56
N PRO A 11 -3.24 8.32 -13.56
CA PRO A 11 -4.69 8.27 -13.74
C PRO A 11 -5.15 7.55 -15.01
N ALA A 12 -4.48 7.79 -16.15
CA ALA A 12 -4.87 7.16 -17.42
C ALA A 12 -4.57 5.64 -17.46
N ALA A 13 -3.71 5.14 -16.56
CA ALA A 13 -3.43 3.71 -16.42
C ALA A 13 -4.17 3.09 -15.23
N MET A 14 -4.83 3.92 -14.43
CA MET A 14 -5.48 3.58 -13.16
C MET A 14 -4.54 2.83 -12.19
N THR A 15 -3.28 3.24 -12.13
CA THR A 15 -2.28 2.68 -11.21
C THR A 15 -1.94 3.65 -10.08
N VAL A 16 -1.69 3.09 -8.91
CA VAL A 16 -1.18 3.80 -7.73
C VAL A 16 -0.11 2.91 -7.10
N ASP A 17 1.12 3.37 -7.11
CA ASP A 17 2.24 2.66 -6.52
C ASP A 17 2.68 3.40 -5.25
N TYR A 18 2.77 2.69 -4.12
CA TYR A 18 3.44 3.21 -2.93
C TYR A 18 4.83 2.62 -2.87
N HIS A 19 5.82 3.47 -3.10
CA HIS A 19 7.23 3.12 -2.99
C HIS A 19 7.67 3.49 -1.58
N CYS A 20 8.16 2.53 -0.81
CA CYS A 20 8.66 2.82 0.52
C CYS A 20 9.84 1.95 0.94
N ALA A 21 10.43 2.30 2.07
CA ALA A 21 11.43 1.49 2.77
C ALA A 21 11.37 1.82 4.27
N TRP A 22 11.60 0.80 5.10
CA TRP A 22 11.91 1.05 6.51
C TRP A 22 13.28 1.71 6.62
N ASP A 23 13.42 2.58 7.63
CA ASP A 23 14.67 3.14 8.15
C ASP A 23 15.45 4.11 7.25
N GLN A 24 15.17 4.15 5.95
CA GLN A 24 15.83 5.05 5.02
C GLN A 24 14.94 5.45 3.84
N GLY A 25 15.20 6.64 3.27
CA GLY A 25 14.44 7.19 2.13
C GLY A 25 15.19 7.25 0.79
N LYS A 26 16.38 6.65 0.67
CA LYS A 26 17.24 6.69 -0.53
C LYS A 26 16.82 5.66 -1.58
N HIS A 27 16.56 4.43 -1.17
CA HIS A 27 16.15 3.33 -2.05
C HIS A 27 14.83 2.74 -1.55
N LEU A 28 13.74 3.16 -2.17
CA LEU A 28 12.39 2.75 -1.78
C LEU A 28 12.03 1.42 -2.46
N TRP A 29 12.49 0.32 -1.88
CA TRP A 29 12.47 -1.02 -2.47
C TRP A 29 11.23 -1.86 -2.12
N MET A 30 10.48 -1.48 -1.08
CA MET A 30 9.18 -2.07 -0.76
C MET A 30 8.13 -1.39 -1.64
N VAL A 31 7.69 -2.05 -2.69
CA VAL A 31 6.76 -1.46 -3.66
C VAL A 31 5.42 -2.16 -3.60
N TYR A 32 4.39 -1.37 -3.26
CA TYR A 32 3.00 -1.79 -3.21
C TYR A 32 2.34 -1.32 -4.50
N LEU A 33 2.14 -2.25 -5.43
CA LEU A 33 1.57 -1.97 -6.74
C LEU A 33 0.04 -2.10 -6.65
N MET A 34 -0.67 -1.01 -6.86
CA MET A 34 -2.13 -1.03 -6.90
C MET A 34 -2.67 -0.68 -8.27
N ARG A 35 -3.76 -1.36 -8.66
CA ARG A 35 -4.53 -1.04 -9.86
C ARG A 35 -6.01 -0.94 -9.51
N VAL A 36 -6.62 0.18 -9.89
CA VAL A 36 -8.05 0.41 -9.75
C VAL A 36 -8.71 0.10 -11.10
N VAL A 37 -9.75 -0.72 -11.07
CA VAL A 37 -10.47 -1.13 -12.28
C VAL A 37 -11.96 -0.83 -12.08
N ASP A 38 -12.61 -0.36 -13.13
CA ASP A 38 -14.06 -0.23 -13.14
C ASP A 38 -14.72 -1.60 -12.95
N ALA A 39 -15.51 -1.75 -11.89
CA ALA A 39 -16.15 -3.02 -11.56
C ALA A 39 -17.19 -3.44 -12.60
N ARG A 40 -17.77 -2.49 -13.34
CA ARG A 40 -18.72 -2.80 -14.42
C ARG A 40 -18.03 -3.60 -15.52
N THR A 41 -16.81 -3.21 -15.87
CA THR A 41 -15.99 -3.87 -16.90
C THR A 41 -15.62 -5.32 -16.54
N VAL A 42 -15.31 -5.60 -15.27
CA VAL A 42 -14.75 -6.91 -14.86
C VAL A 42 -15.71 -7.83 -14.10
N LEU A 43 -16.81 -7.30 -13.56
CA LEU A 43 -17.77 -8.03 -12.72
C LEU A 43 -19.24 -7.70 -13.02
N ASP A 44 -19.54 -6.79 -13.96
CA ASP A 44 -20.89 -6.30 -14.29
C ASP A 44 -21.70 -5.76 -13.09
N VAL A 45 -21.01 -5.09 -12.16
CA VAL A 45 -21.62 -4.39 -11.02
C VAL A 45 -21.07 -2.97 -10.91
N ASP A 46 -21.81 -2.07 -10.28
CA ASP A 46 -21.31 -0.71 -10.02
C ASP A 46 -20.19 -0.73 -8.95
N GLY A 47 -19.18 0.13 -9.15
CA GLY A 47 -18.11 0.36 -8.17
C GLY A 47 -16.72 0.19 -8.75
N SER A 48 -15.77 -0.26 -7.92
CA SER A 48 -14.37 -0.41 -8.29
C SER A 48 -13.77 -1.69 -7.73
N VAL A 49 -12.88 -2.31 -8.49
CA VAL A 49 -12.00 -3.40 -8.05
C VAL A 49 -10.61 -2.80 -7.79
N VAL A 50 -10.04 -3.06 -6.62
CA VAL A 50 -8.66 -2.70 -6.29
C VAL A 50 -7.83 -3.97 -6.25
N LEU A 51 -6.86 -4.07 -7.16
CA LEU A 51 -5.84 -5.09 -7.13
C LEU A 51 -4.64 -4.53 -6.38
N TRP A 52 -4.04 -5.35 -5.52
CA TRP A 52 -2.83 -5.00 -4.78
C TRP A 52 -1.86 -6.16 -4.86
N THR A 53 -0.66 -5.90 -5.35
CA THR A 53 0.44 -6.88 -5.41
C THR A 53 1.74 -6.27 -4.91
N ASN A 54 2.54 -7.10 -4.24
CA ASN A 54 3.94 -6.78 -3.91
C ASN A 54 4.83 -7.85 -4.56
N CYS A 55 6.05 -7.45 -4.90
CA CYS A 55 7.09 -8.39 -5.33
C CYS A 55 8.03 -8.66 -4.16
N HIS A 56 8.48 -9.92 -4.01
CA HIS A 56 9.47 -10.28 -2.99
C HIS A 56 10.84 -9.77 -3.40
N HIS A 57 11.15 -8.52 -3.08
CA HIS A 57 12.48 -7.96 -3.29
C HIS A 57 13.50 -8.75 -2.44
N PRO A 58 14.73 -9.03 -2.93
CA PRO A 58 15.77 -9.74 -2.16
C PRO A 58 16.09 -9.15 -0.78
N PHE A 59 15.72 -7.89 -0.54
CA PHE A 59 15.94 -7.22 0.73
C PHE A 59 14.95 -7.63 1.82
N TYR A 60 13.88 -8.33 1.47
CA TYR A 60 13.10 -9.04 2.49
C TYR A 60 13.95 -10.16 3.11
N ASP A 61 14.75 -10.89 2.33
CA ASP A 61 15.63 -11.94 2.85
C ASP A 61 16.89 -11.38 3.54
N ASP A 62 17.51 -10.36 2.96
CA ASP A 62 18.78 -9.80 3.43
C ASP A 62 18.70 -8.27 3.57
N ASN A 63 18.69 -7.78 4.82
CA ASN A 63 18.59 -6.35 5.10
C ASN A 63 19.87 -5.63 4.64
N PRO A 64 19.79 -4.77 3.60
CA PRO A 64 20.97 -4.08 3.05
C PRO A 64 21.41 -2.86 3.88
N TYR A 65 20.64 -2.45 4.89
CA TYR A 65 20.88 -1.24 5.70
C TYR A 65 20.77 -1.51 7.22
N PRO A 66 21.46 -2.53 7.78
CA PRO A 66 21.33 -2.89 9.19
C PRO A 66 21.72 -1.76 10.15
N GLU A 67 22.61 -0.85 9.73
CA GLU A 67 23.07 0.30 10.51
C GLU A 67 22.00 1.39 10.70
N THR A 68 20.96 1.38 9.87
CA THR A 68 19.85 2.35 9.96
C THR A 68 18.69 1.85 10.80
N ALA A 69 18.65 0.54 11.08
CA ALA A 69 17.62 -0.07 11.89
C ALA A 69 17.68 0.43 13.35
N PRO A 70 16.53 0.66 14.01
CA PRO A 70 16.51 0.91 15.44
C PRO A 70 17.20 -0.24 16.20
N ALA A 71 18.08 0.10 17.14
CA ALA A 71 18.95 -0.88 17.82
C ALA A 71 18.18 -1.97 18.61
N ASP A 72 16.95 -1.67 19.02
CA ASP A 72 16.07 -2.55 19.78
C ASP A 72 15.05 -3.29 18.91
N ARG A 73 15.01 -3.05 17.59
CA ARG A 73 14.07 -3.73 16.71
C ARG A 73 14.55 -5.14 16.40
N VAL A 74 13.86 -6.10 17.01
CA VAL A 74 14.11 -7.54 16.80
C VAL A 74 13.65 -8.02 15.41
N PRO A 75 12.40 -7.79 14.95
CA PRO A 75 11.98 -8.30 13.66
C PRO A 75 12.41 -7.38 12.50
N TRP A 76 12.87 -8.00 11.42
CA TRP A 76 12.99 -7.37 10.12
C TRP A 76 11.64 -7.40 9.38
N VAL A 77 11.42 -6.46 8.45
CA VAL A 77 10.17 -6.45 7.66
C VAL A 77 10.00 -7.75 6.86
N GLY A 78 11.10 -8.37 6.43
CA GLY A 78 11.10 -9.67 5.76
C GLY A 78 10.54 -10.81 6.58
N ASP A 79 10.69 -10.77 7.91
CA ASP A 79 10.15 -11.80 8.81
C ASP A 79 8.62 -11.85 8.77
N PHE A 80 7.97 -10.79 8.27
CA PHE A 80 6.52 -10.70 8.13
C PHE A 80 6.02 -11.05 6.72
N TRP A 81 6.90 -11.35 5.75
CA TRP A 81 6.50 -11.55 4.36
C TRP A 81 5.39 -12.61 4.20
N ASP A 82 5.51 -13.75 4.88
CA ASP A 82 4.51 -14.82 4.82
C ASP A 82 3.14 -14.41 5.41
N MET A 83 3.12 -13.37 6.24
CA MET A 83 1.90 -12.80 6.80
C MET A 83 1.33 -11.65 5.96
N PHE A 84 2.04 -11.17 4.93
CA PHE A 84 1.61 -10.01 4.13
C PHE A 84 0.24 -10.24 3.49
N ALA A 85 -0.04 -11.44 2.98
CA ALA A 85 -1.35 -11.71 2.38
C ALA A 85 -2.51 -11.46 3.37
N ALA A 86 -2.37 -11.91 4.62
CA ALA A 86 -3.37 -11.69 5.65
C ALA A 86 -3.41 -10.22 6.11
N GLY A 87 -2.25 -9.59 6.28
CA GLY A 87 -2.14 -8.17 6.63
C GLY A 87 -2.77 -7.26 5.58
N HIS A 88 -2.39 -7.43 4.31
CA HIS A 88 -2.93 -6.68 3.19
C HIS A 88 -4.43 -6.90 3.03
N GLN A 89 -4.96 -8.10 3.30
CA GLN A 89 -6.40 -8.34 3.26
C GLN A 89 -7.15 -7.56 4.34
N LEU A 90 -6.59 -7.46 5.55
CA LEU A 90 -7.14 -6.61 6.60
C LEU A 90 -7.13 -5.14 6.17
N GLU A 91 -6.01 -4.66 5.63
CA GLU A 91 -5.86 -3.28 5.16
C GLU A 91 -6.78 -2.95 3.98
N MET A 92 -6.96 -3.88 3.04
CA MET A 92 -7.91 -3.75 1.93
C MET A 92 -9.35 -3.69 2.44
N SER A 93 -9.68 -4.46 3.48
CA SER A 93 -11.00 -4.41 4.11
C SER A 93 -11.24 -3.05 4.78
N ASN A 94 -10.21 -2.47 5.42
CA ASN A 94 -10.27 -1.12 5.97
C ASN A 94 -10.47 -0.07 4.86
N LEU A 95 -9.70 -0.15 3.77
CA LEU A 95 -9.85 0.76 2.62
C LEU A 95 -11.28 0.72 2.06
N LYS A 96 -11.80 -0.48 1.82
CA LYS A 96 -13.19 -0.68 1.36
C LYS A 96 -14.18 -0.04 2.32
N ALA A 97 -14.11 -0.37 3.61
CA ALA A 97 -15.04 0.14 4.62
C ALA A 97 -15.01 1.68 4.70
N ILE A 98 -13.82 2.29 4.62
CA ILE A 98 -13.64 3.73 4.62
C ILE A 98 -14.27 4.38 3.38
N CYS A 99 -14.02 3.84 2.18
CA CYS A 99 -14.57 4.35 0.93
C CYS A 99 -16.09 4.23 0.89
N GLU A 100 -16.64 3.07 1.29
CA GLU A 100 -18.07 2.83 1.32
C GLU A 100 -18.78 3.69 2.35
N TYR A 101 -18.19 3.86 3.54
CA TYR A 101 -18.71 4.77 4.55
C TYR A 101 -18.79 6.20 4.00
N ARG A 102 -17.71 6.71 3.39
CA ARG A 102 -17.70 8.06 2.83
C ARG A 102 -18.74 8.23 1.73
N TRP A 103 -18.81 7.29 0.80
CA TRP A 103 -19.81 7.30 -0.26
C TRP A 103 -21.24 7.30 0.28
N ALA A 104 -21.54 6.45 1.25
CA ALA A 104 -22.87 6.34 1.85
C ALA A 104 -23.29 7.56 2.67
N ASN A 105 -22.35 8.45 3.02
CA ASN A 105 -22.58 9.65 3.81
C ASN A 105 -22.32 10.95 3.01
N ASP A 106 -22.30 10.88 1.67
CA ASP A 106 -22.03 12.01 0.77
C ASP A 106 -20.73 12.78 1.12
N LEU A 107 -19.73 12.05 1.64
CA LEU A 107 -18.41 12.60 1.95
C LEU A 107 -17.44 12.40 0.77
N PRO A 108 -16.54 13.37 0.49
CA PRO A 108 -15.49 13.19 -0.50
C PRO A 108 -14.64 11.94 -0.20
N VAL A 109 -14.36 11.13 -1.23
CA VAL A 109 -13.50 9.94 -1.11
C VAL A 109 -12.10 10.34 -0.62
N THR A 110 -11.52 11.38 -1.23
CA THR A 110 -10.31 12.02 -0.73
C THR A 110 -10.66 12.87 0.50
N PRO A 111 -10.07 12.60 1.68
CA PRO A 111 -10.28 13.43 2.86
C PRO A 111 -9.94 14.90 2.58
N THR A 112 -10.73 15.82 3.13
CA THR A 112 -10.58 17.27 2.88
C THR A 112 -9.19 17.79 3.24
N TRP A 113 -8.59 17.31 4.33
CA TRP A 113 -7.25 17.71 4.77
C TRP A 113 -6.13 17.28 3.81
N MET A 114 -6.38 16.35 2.88
CA MET A 114 -5.41 15.96 1.84
C MET A 114 -5.49 16.85 0.59
N SER A 115 -6.44 17.79 0.55
CA SER A 115 -6.67 18.69 -0.59
C SER A 115 -6.12 20.11 -0.36
N GLU A 116 -5.48 20.35 0.80
CA GLU A 116 -4.76 21.58 1.18
C GLU A 116 -3.26 21.44 0.90
#